data_AF-A0A0C9U1A1-F1
#
_entry.id   AF-A0A0C9U1A1-F1
#
_cell.length_a   1.000
_cell.length_b   1.000
_cell.length_c   1.000
_cell.angle_alpha   90.00
_cell.angle_beta   90.00
_cell.angle_gamma   90.00
#
_symmetry.space_group_name_H-M   'P 1'
#
loop_
_entity.id
_entity.type
_entity.pdbx_description
1 polymer ?
#
loop_
_entity_poly.entity_id
_entity_poly.type
_entity_poly.pdbx_seq_one_letter_code
_entity_poly.pdbx_strand_id
1 'polypeptide(L)'
;AHEVWTSIKDDYVKDSRAVRFELKRRLYNPIHDTGKPISLYIDDIANAANSLIALGHPPANTDIIDSILMHLDQSWSIPHSSLITQSGEPTLSVIRKTLDDH
;
A
#
# COMPACT_ATOMS: atom_id res chain seq x y z
N ALA A 1 9.53 -37.39 -6.64
CA ALA A 1 9.89 -36.45 -7.73
C ALA A 1 8.70 -35.60 -8.19
N HIS A 2 7.49 -36.16 -8.37
CA HIS A 2 6.32 -35.39 -8.84
C HIS A 2 5.85 -34.27 -7.90
N GLU A 3 5.82 -34.51 -6.58
CA GLU A 3 5.32 -33.54 -5.59
C GLU A 3 6.18 -32.26 -5.48
N VAL A 4 7.49 -32.37 -5.66
CA VAL A 4 8.42 -31.24 -5.63
C VAL A 4 8.19 -30.30 -6.81
N TRP A 5 7.87 -30.85 -8.00
CA TRP A 5 7.58 -30.04 -9.18
C TRP A 5 6.24 -29.29 -9.06
N THR A 6 5.23 -29.88 -8.42
CA THR A 6 3.93 -29.23 -8.21
C THR A 6 4.03 -28.07 -7.21
N SER A 7 4.73 -28.28 -6.09
CA SER A 7 4.95 -27.23 -5.07
C SER A 7 5.71 -26.03 -5.64
N ILE A 8 6.79 -26.27 -6.39
CA ILE A 8 7.58 -25.20 -7.02
C ILE A 8 6.73 -24.41 -8.02
N LYS A 9 5.83 -25.09 -8.75
CA LYS A 9 4.97 -24.45 -9.74
C LYS A 9 3.88 -23.59 -9.09
N ASP A 10 3.28 -24.07 -8.01
CA ASP A 10 2.26 -23.30 -7.27
C ASP A 10 2.85 -22.06 -6.60
N ASP A 11 4.05 -22.17 -6.02
CA ASP A 11 4.75 -21.02 -5.44
C ASP A 11 5.21 -20.03 -6.53
N TYR A 12 5.66 -20.53 -7.69
CA TYR A 12 6.04 -19.69 -8.83
C TYR A 12 4.86 -18.99 -9.50
N VAL A 13 3.69 -19.63 -9.58
CA VAL A 13 2.46 -19.02 -10.10
C VAL A 13 1.97 -17.91 -9.18
N LYS A 14 2.10 -18.09 -7.86
CA LYS A 14 1.77 -17.08 -6.85
C LYS A 14 2.76 -15.90 -6.87
N ASP A 15 4.06 -16.15 -7.03
CA ASP A 15 5.09 -15.11 -7.18
C ASP A 15 5.48 -14.85 -8.64
N SER A 16 4.49 -14.60 -9.50
CA SER A 16 4.75 -14.23 -10.88
C SER A 16 5.16 -12.75 -11.02
N ARG A 17 5.92 -12.43 -12.07
CA ARG A 17 6.27 -11.03 -12.42
C ARG A 17 5.03 -10.15 -12.54
N ALA A 18 3.95 -10.67 -13.14
CA ALA A 18 2.71 -9.93 -13.35
C ALA A 18 2.03 -9.58 -12.01
N VAL A 19 1.98 -10.53 -11.07
CA VAL A 19 1.44 -10.30 -9.73
C VAL A 19 2.26 -9.23 -9.00
N ARG A 20 3.59 -9.37 -8.97
CA ARG A 20 4.45 -8.35 -8.34
C ARG A 20 4.30 -6.98 -8.98
N PHE A 21 4.15 -6.91 -10.29
CA PHE A 21 3.97 -5.64 -11.00
C PHE A 21 2.66 -4.96 -10.62
N GLU A 22 1.56 -5.70 -10.55
CA GLU A 22 0.27 -5.15 -10.14
C GLU A 22 0.27 -4.71 -8.67
N LEU A 23 0.85 -5.51 -7.77
CA LEU A 23 1.00 -5.12 -6.36
C LEU A 23 1.85 -3.86 -6.21
N LYS A 24 2.97 -3.76 -6.95
CA LYS A 24 3.79 -2.55 -6.96
C LYS A 24 3.07 -1.36 -7.59
N ARG A 25 2.21 -1.56 -8.60
CA ARG A 25 1.38 -0.50 -9.16
C ARG A 25 0.41 0.04 -8.11
N ARG A 26 -0.27 -0.84 -7.37
CA ARG A 26 -1.17 -0.46 -6.27
C ARG A 26 -0.44 0.20 -5.10
N LEU A 27 0.81 -0.20 -4.83
CA LEU A 27 1.62 0.42 -3.80
C LEU A 27 2.23 1.75 -4.23
N TYR A 28 2.79 1.89 -5.42
CA TYR A 28 3.59 3.08 -5.78
C TYR A 28 2.88 4.06 -6.70
N ASN A 29 1.72 3.68 -7.25
CA ASN A 29 0.88 4.55 -8.07
C ASN A 29 -0.62 4.27 -7.80
N PRO A 30 -1.07 4.34 -6.53
CA PRO A 30 -2.47 4.18 -6.18
C PRO A 30 -3.29 5.36 -6.73
N ILE A 31 -4.59 5.12 -6.92
CA ILE A 31 -5.54 6.15 -7.34
C ILE A 31 -6.46 6.42 -6.16
N HIS A 32 -6.42 7.64 -5.62
CA HIS A 32 -7.36 8.08 -4.61
C HIS A 32 -8.70 8.48 -5.26
N ASP A 33 -9.69 7.59 -5.17
CA ASP A 33 -11.07 7.83 -5.61
C ASP A 33 -11.87 8.50 -4.48
N THR A 34 -12.06 9.81 -4.57
CA THR A 34 -12.79 10.62 -3.57
C THR A 34 -14.29 10.33 -3.52
N GLY A 35 -14.83 9.55 -4.46
CA GLY A 35 -16.19 9.03 -4.40
C GLY A 35 -16.36 7.86 -3.43
N LYS A 36 -15.26 7.37 -2.85
CA LYS A 36 -15.23 6.24 -1.91
C LYS A 36 -14.63 6.66 -0.56
N PRO A 37 -14.93 5.91 0.52
CA PRO A 37 -14.27 6.12 1.81
C PRO A 37 -12.75 6.04 1.71
N ILE A 38 -12.05 6.97 2.36
CA ILE A 38 -10.58 7.03 2.40
C ILE A 38 -9.96 5.75 2.98
N SER A 39 -10.66 5.08 3.89
CA SER A 39 -10.25 3.79 4.45
C SER A 39 -10.04 2.72 3.38
N LEU A 40 -10.85 2.70 2.30
CA LEU A 40 -10.66 1.76 1.20
C LEU A 40 -9.38 2.03 0.42
N TYR A 41 -9.01 3.30 0.24
CA TYR A 41 -7.75 3.70 -0.39
C TYR A 41 -6.55 3.27 0.45
N ILE A 42 -6.58 3.53 1.76
CA ILE A 42 -5.52 3.11 2.70
C ILE A 42 -5.41 1.58 2.73
N ASP A 43 -6.54 0.88 2.82
CA ASP A 43 -6.57 -0.59 2.87
C ASP A 43 -6.06 -1.20 1.56
N ASP A 44 -6.32 -0.61 0.38
CA ASP A 44 -5.81 -1.12 -0.90
C ASP A 44 -4.27 -1.13 -0.95
N ILE A 45 -3.66 -0.04 -0.48
CA ILE A 45 -2.20 0.15 -0.41
C ILE A 45 -1.59 -0.80 0.63
N ALA A 46 -2.17 -0.85 1.84
CA ALA A 46 -1.70 -1.73 2.92
C ALA A 46 -1.80 -3.21 2.52
N ASN A 47 -2.89 -3.62 1.87
CA ASN A 47 -3.07 -4.97 1.36
C ASN A 47 -2.06 -5.31 0.25
N ALA A 48 -1.72 -4.35 -0.62
CA ALA A 48 -0.68 -4.55 -1.63
C ALA A 48 0.69 -4.76 -0.99
N ALA A 49 1.05 -3.96 0.02
CA ALA A 49 2.28 -4.12 0.79
C ALA A 49 2.33 -5.46 1.53
N ASN A 50 1.26 -5.85 2.23
CA ASN A 50 1.16 -7.14 2.93
C ASN A 50 1.30 -8.32 1.96
N SER A 51 0.71 -8.21 0.76
CA SER A 51 0.84 -9.23 -0.28
C SER A 51 2.29 -9.33 -0.79
N LEU A 52 2.99 -8.19 -0.95
CA LEU A 52 4.40 -8.18 -1.31
C LEU A 52 5.29 -8.79 -0.21
N ILE A 53 4.99 -8.53 1.07
CA ILE A 53 5.67 -9.16 2.22
C ILE A 53 5.47 -10.68 2.18
N ALA A 54 4.24 -11.15 1.96
CA ALA A 54 3.93 -12.58 1.87
C ALA A 54 4.64 -13.28 0.71
N LEU A 55 4.95 -12.56 -0.38
CA LEU A 55 5.73 -13.06 -1.52
C LEU A 55 7.26 -12.93 -1.32
N GLY A 56 7.73 -12.41 -0.18
CA GLY A 56 9.16 -12.23 0.11
C GLY A 56 9.79 -10.98 -0.51
N HIS A 57 8.98 -9.99 -0.92
CA HIS A 57 9.42 -8.71 -1.48
C HIS A 57 8.95 -7.52 -0.61
N PRO A 58 9.32 -7.46 0.68
CA PRO A 58 8.79 -6.45 1.59
C PRO A 58 9.17 -5.03 1.14
N PRO A 59 8.21 -4.10 1.03
CA PRO A 59 8.52 -2.68 0.85
C PRO A 59 9.02 -2.06 2.16
N ALA A 60 9.65 -0.89 2.08
CA ALA A 60 9.96 -0.12 3.28
C ALA A 60 8.67 0.40 3.90
N ASN A 61 8.62 0.53 5.24
CA ASN A 61 7.43 1.09 5.90
C ASN A 61 7.18 2.55 5.49
N THR A 62 8.27 3.30 5.22
CA THR A 62 8.21 4.66 4.68
C THR A 62 7.55 4.69 3.30
N ASP A 63 7.83 3.71 2.42
CA ASP A 63 7.18 3.64 1.10
C ASP A 63 5.66 3.53 1.19
N ILE A 64 5.14 2.83 2.21
CA ILE A 64 3.69 2.67 2.44
C ILE A 64 3.09 4.01 2.86
N ILE A 65 3.75 4.71 3.79
CA ILE A 65 3.34 6.02 4.30
C ILE A 65 3.38 7.06 3.17
N ASP A 66 4.52 7.17 2.50
CA ASP A 66 4.75 8.11 1.41
C ASP A 66 3.76 7.88 0.28
N SER A 67 3.52 6.62 -0.09
CA SER A 67 2.52 6.27 -1.11
C SER A 67 1.13 6.85 -0.79
N ILE A 68 0.66 6.64 0.45
CA ILE A 68 -0.65 7.14 0.90
C ILE A 68 -0.69 8.65 0.73
N LEU A 69 0.30 9.36 1.28
CA LEU A 69 0.32 10.83 1.34
C LEU A 69 0.52 11.46 -0.04
N MET A 70 1.46 10.96 -0.84
CA MET A 70 1.83 11.53 -2.14
C MET A 70 0.71 11.49 -3.18
N HIS A 71 -0.21 10.52 -3.09
CA HIS A 71 -1.27 10.31 -4.07
C HIS A 71 -2.66 10.66 -3.54
N LEU A 72 -2.75 11.36 -2.39
CA LEU A 72 -4.01 11.95 -1.97
C LEU A 72 -4.50 12.96 -3.02
N ASP A 73 -5.79 12.91 -3.32
CA ASP A 73 -6.44 13.94 -4.10
C ASP A 73 -6.25 15.33 -3.46
N GLN A 74 -6.17 16.37 -4.30
CA GLN A 74 -5.90 17.73 -3.87
C GLN A 74 -6.94 18.28 -2.87
N SER A 75 -8.18 17.76 -2.87
CA SER A 75 -9.20 18.11 -1.88
C SER A 75 -8.79 17.78 -0.43
N TRP A 76 -7.84 16.86 -0.24
CA TRP A 76 -7.29 16.43 1.05
C TRP A 76 -6.02 17.19 1.46
N SER A 77 -5.76 18.35 0.85
CA SER A 77 -4.56 19.14 1.11
C SER A 77 -4.35 19.54 2.58
N ILE A 78 -5.42 19.81 3.34
CA ILE A 78 -5.34 20.20 4.75
C ILE A 78 -4.79 19.07 5.63
N PRO A 79 -5.42 17.87 5.69
CA PRO A 79 -4.87 16.77 6.48
C PRO A 79 -3.51 16.30 5.94
N HIS A 80 -3.28 16.33 4.63
CA HIS A 80 -1.98 16.06 4.03
C HIS A 80 -0.88 16.99 4.58
N SER A 81 -1.10 18.31 4.54
CA SER A 81 -0.17 19.30 5.08
C SER A 81 0.09 19.10 6.57
N SER A 82 -0.95 18.78 7.35
CA SER A 82 -0.77 18.49 8.79
C SER A 82 0.12 17.26 9.03
N LEU A 83 -0.02 16.21 8.22
CA LEU A 83 0.73 14.97 8.36
C LEU A 83 2.20 15.10 7.95
N ILE A 84 2.50 15.86 6.90
CA ILE A 84 3.89 16.03 6.41
C ILE A 84 4.70 17.05 7.24
N THR A 85 4.03 17.95 7.97
CA THR A 85 4.70 19.00 8.76
C THR A 85 4.81 18.66 10.24
N GLN A 86 4.22 17.54 10.69
CA GLN A 86 4.30 17.12 12.07
C GLN A 86 5.73 16.75 12.48
N SER A 87 5.99 16.76 13.78
CA SER A 87 7.29 16.35 14.31
C SER A 87 7.44 14.83 14.27
N GLY A 88 8.35 14.35 13.45
CA GLY A 88 8.66 12.92 13.31
C GLY A 88 7.82 12.23 12.23
N GLU A 89 8.18 10.97 11.95
CA GLU A 89 7.51 10.15 10.95
C GLU A 89 6.12 9.72 11.44
N PRO A 90 5.03 9.99 10.68
CA PRO A 90 3.72 9.45 11.03
C PRO A 90 3.74 7.92 11.03
N THR A 91 3.01 7.32 11.97
CA THR A 91 2.67 5.90 11.84
C THR A 91 1.43 5.72 10.98
N LEU A 92 1.26 4.55 10.36
CA LEU A 92 0.05 4.23 9.59
C LEU A 92 -1.24 4.40 10.40
N SER A 93 -1.19 4.12 11.71
CA SER A 93 -2.33 4.33 12.63
C SER A 93 -2.69 5.81 12.77
N VAL A 94 -1.68 6.68 12.92
CA VAL A 94 -1.88 8.13 12.99
C VAL A 94 -2.44 8.66 11.68
N ILE A 95 -1.91 8.22 10.53
CA ILE A 95 -2.41 8.62 9.21
C ILE A 95 -3.88 8.24 9.06
N ARG A 96 -4.22 6.98 9.34
CA ARG A 96 -5.59 6.48 9.21
C ARG A 96 -6.55 7.30 10.05
N LYS A 97 -6.21 7.55 11.32
CA LYS A 97 -7.04 8.36 12.21
C LYS A 97 -7.20 9.78 11.67
N THR A 98 -6.11 10.47 11.34
CA THR A 98 -6.16 11.87 10.87
C THR A 98 -6.95 12.01 9.57
N LEU A 99 -6.89 11.02 8.68
CA LEU A 99 -7.66 11.01 7.44
C LEU A 99 -9.13 10.62 7.67
N ASP A 100 -9.44 9.68 8.55
CA ASP A 100 -10.83 9.33 8.87
C ASP A 100 -11.58 10.47 9.59
N ASP A 101 -10.86 11.35 10.29
CA ASP A 101 -11.41 12.51 11.02
C ASP A 101 -11.67 13.75 10.13
N HIS A 102 -11.31 13.73 8.84
CA HIS A 102 -11.48 14.84 7.88
C HIS A 102 -12.85 14.84 7.20
#